data_AF-A0AA36JWE9-F1
#
_entry.id   AF-A0AA36JWE9-F1
#
_cell.length_a   1.000
_cell.length_b   1.000
_cell.length_c   1.000
_cell.angle_alpha   90.00
_cell.angle_beta   90.00
_cell.angle_gamma   90.00
#
_symmetry.space_group_name_H-M   'P 1'
#
loop_
_entity.id
_entity.type
_entity.pdbx_description
1 polymer ?
#
loop_
_entity_poly.entity_id
_entity_poly.type
_entity_poly.pdbx_seq_one_letter_code
_entity_poly.pdbx_strand_id
1 'polypeptide(L)'
;MTHLQKLIEQEFNKLKKDSHSTRSNFNKSMKPEDVSDLKREIEALEEMITYLTPYKRMFESLEEPLNGWLLYGRVKIEEIPIDSRLFSHAYNYAWRYAEAKHDADYGMAILDSFQSDMAELVHLEKLDQEAYGEYLEQWMQYLARGLSAFKDSKDYDQYFLKLQEAHKELFAEYIGDMEDYKECVSLL
;
A
#
# COMPACT_ATOMS: atom_id res chain seq x y z
N MET A 1 -22.22 5.88 -12.48
CA MET A 1 -21.38 5.78 -11.27
C MET A 1 -21.98 4.69 -10.41
N THR A 2 -21.27 3.57 -10.25
CA THR A 2 -21.74 2.42 -9.45
C THR A 2 -21.73 2.75 -7.95
N HIS A 3 -22.37 1.92 -7.12
CA HIS A 3 -22.33 2.13 -5.67
C HIS A 3 -20.92 1.92 -5.12
N LEU A 4 -20.20 0.90 -5.59
CA LEU A 4 -18.76 0.71 -5.36
C LEU A 4 -17.91 1.95 -5.65
N GLN A 5 -18.09 2.59 -6.82
CA GLN A 5 -17.33 3.80 -7.17
C GLN A 5 -17.55 4.93 -6.16
N LYS A 6 -18.75 5.07 -5.60
CA LYS A 6 -19.04 6.07 -4.57
C LYS A 6 -18.37 5.73 -3.24
N LEU A 7 -18.31 4.46 -2.86
CA LEU A 7 -17.62 4.02 -1.64
C LEU A 7 -16.11 4.27 -1.73
N ILE A 8 -15.51 3.94 -2.89
CA ILE A 8 -14.09 4.24 -3.17
C ILE A 8 -13.83 5.75 -3.08
N GLU A 9 -14.69 6.56 -3.70
CA GLU A 9 -14.60 8.02 -3.64
C GLU A 9 -14.71 8.55 -2.19
N GLN A 10 -15.58 7.97 -1.37
CA GLN A 10 -15.74 8.36 0.03
C GLN A 10 -14.50 8.05 0.86
N GLU A 11 -13.93 6.86 0.74
CA GLU A 11 -12.70 6.46 1.45
C GLU A 11 -11.51 7.33 1.01
N PHE A 12 -11.34 7.56 -0.29
CA PHE A 12 -10.31 8.46 -0.82
C PHE A 12 -10.43 9.88 -0.24
N ASN A 13 -11.64 10.43 -0.21
CA ASN A 13 -11.90 11.76 0.33
C ASN A 13 -11.73 11.85 1.85
N LYS A 14 -11.96 10.76 2.59
CA LYS A 14 -11.71 10.68 4.03
C LYS A 14 -10.21 10.79 4.32
N LEU A 15 -9.39 9.99 3.63
CA LEU A 15 -7.93 10.07 3.70
C LEU A 15 -7.41 11.48 3.35
N LYS A 16 -7.98 12.11 2.31
CA LYS A 16 -7.60 13.47 1.92
C LYS A 16 -8.02 14.54 2.94
N LYS A 17 -9.13 14.37 3.68
CA LYS A 17 -9.55 15.32 4.72
C LYS A 17 -8.67 15.23 5.96
N ASP A 18 -8.25 14.03 6.33
CA ASP A 18 -7.38 13.82 7.49
C ASP A 18 -6.00 14.48 7.29
N SER A 19 -5.48 14.53 6.06
CA SER A 19 -4.24 15.28 5.76
C SER A 19 -4.38 16.80 5.89
N HIS A 20 -5.56 17.36 5.58
CA HIS A 20 -5.81 18.79 5.75
C HIS A 20 -5.93 19.20 7.22
N SER A 21 -6.37 18.30 8.10
CA SER A 21 -6.44 18.50 9.55
C SER A 21 -5.04 18.64 10.18
N THR A 22 -4.06 17.87 9.70
CA THR A 22 -2.67 17.90 10.19
C THR A 22 -1.84 19.04 9.59
N ARG A 23 -2.29 19.66 8.49
CA ARG A 23 -1.56 20.74 7.78
C ARG A 23 -1.64 22.11 8.47
N SER A 24 -2.45 22.26 9.52
CA SER A 24 -2.59 23.51 10.27
C SER A 24 -1.65 23.56 11.49
N ASN A 25 -0.33 23.64 11.27
CA ASN A 25 0.61 24.12 12.31
C ASN A 25 2.02 24.52 11.81
N PHE A 26 2.13 25.08 10.59
CA PHE A 26 3.39 25.71 10.16
C PHE A 26 3.20 27.20 9.85
N ASN A 27 3.02 27.98 10.91
CA ASN A 27 3.27 29.42 10.87
C ASN A 27 4.30 29.77 11.94
N LYS A 28 5.55 29.36 11.71
CA LYS A 28 6.72 29.90 12.42
C LYS A 28 7.57 30.57 11.34
N SER A 29 7.73 31.88 11.42
CA SER A 29 8.59 32.61 10.49
C SER A 29 10.03 32.08 10.64
N MET A 30 10.50 31.37 9.62
CA MET A 30 11.88 30.89 9.54
C MET A 30 12.85 32.07 9.45
N LYS A 31 14.01 31.97 10.11
CA LYS A 31 15.02 33.03 10.03
C LYS A 31 15.71 33.00 8.66
N PRO A 32 16.28 34.12 8.19
CA PRO A 32 16.95 34.19 6.89
C PRO A 32 18.12 33.19 6.75
N GLU A 33 18.80 32.88 7.85
CA GLU A 33 19.88 31.88 7.88
C GLU A 33 19.35 30.46 7.63
N ASP A 34 18.22 30.08 8.24
CA ASP A 34 17.57 28.78 8.04
C ASP A 34 17.16 28.58 6.56
N VAL A 35 16.72 29.66 5.90
CA VAL A 35 16.36 29.65 4.47
C VAL A 35 17.60 29.49 3.58
N SER A 36 18.74 30.06 3.98
CA SER A 36 20.00 29.94 3.24
C SER A 36 20.58 28.53 3.33
N ASP A 37 20.53 27.92 4.52
CA ASP A 37 21.00 26.55 4.70
C ASP A 37 20.14 25.55 3.92
N LEU A 38 18.81 25.72 3.94
CA LEU A 38 17.89 24.90 3.14
C LEU A 38 18.14 25.03 1.63
N LYS A 39 18.45 26.23 1.13
CA LYS A 39 18.78 26.41 -0.30
C LYS A 39 20.02 25.63 -0.71
N ARG A 40 21.07 25.66 0.11
CA ARG A 40 22.30 24.90 -0.15
C ARG A 40 22.04 23.40 -0.13
N GLU A 41 21.16 22.94 0.77
CA GLU A 41 20.78 21.54 0.88
C GLU A 41 19.94 21.08 -0.33
N ILE A 42 19.03 21.92 -0.81
CA ILE A 42 18.26 21.70 -2.04
C ILE A 42 19.21 21.61 -3.25
N GLU A 43 20.15 22.56 -3.40
CA GLU A 43 21.13 22.55 -4.49
C GLU A 43 21.97 21.26 -4.48
N ALA A 44 22.42 20.81 -3.31
CA ALA A 44 23.17 19.56 -3.16
C ALA A 44 22.32 18.33 -3.56
N LEU A 45 21.04 18.31 -3.18
CA LEU A 45 20.11 17.25 -3.57
C LEU A 45 19.83 17.26 -5.09
N GLU A 46 19.69 18.43 -5.70
CA GLU A 46 19.51 18.58 -7.16
C GLU A 46 20.74 18.09 -7.94
N GLU A 47 21.95 18.40 -7.46
CA GLU A 47 23.19 17.87 -8.03
C GLU A 47 23.24 16.34 -7.92
N MET A 48 22.85 15.80 -6.77
CA MET A 48 22.83 14.36 -6.53
C MET A 48 21.78 13.65 -7.40
N ILE A 49 20.60 14.24 -7.59
CA ILE A 49 19.58 13.76 -8.55
C ILE A 49 20.15 13.76 -9.97
N THR A 50 20.83 14.83 -10.37
CA THR A 50 21.45 14.94 -11.71
C THR A 50 22.50 13.86 -11.92
N TYR A 51 23.35 13.62 -10.91
CA TYR A 51 24.35 12.55 -10.93
C TYR A 51 23.74 11.15 -11.02
N LEU A 52 22.62 10.90 -10.33
CA LEU A 52 21.95 9.60 -10.28
C LEU A 52 21.04 9.33 -11.49
N THR A 53 20.60 10.38 -12.19
CA THR A 53 19.66 10.28 -13.33
C THR A 53 20.09 9.28 -14.42
N PRO A 54 21.37 9.22 -14.86
CA PRO A 54 21.82 8.24 -15.84
C PRO A 54 21.73 6.78 -15.37
N TYR A 55 21.79 6.55 -14.06
CA TYR A 55 21.67 5.22 -13.45
C TYR A 55 20.22 4.76 -13.30
N LYS A 56 19.24 5.64 -13.50
CA LYS A 56 17.81 5.32 -13.40
C LYS A 56 17.44 4.07 -14.21
N ARG A 57 17.95 3.95 -15.45
CA ARG A 57 17.72 2.75 -16.29
C ARG A 57 18.33 1.47 -15.73
N MET A 58 19.46 1.58 -15.03
CA MET A 58 20.08 0.45 -14.35
C MET A 58 19.25 0.04 -13.12
N PHE A 59 18.63 1.00 -12.42
CA PHE A 59 17.68 0.71 -11.35
C PHE A 59 16.35 0.14 -11.86
N GLU A 60 15.82 0.63 -12.99
CA GLU A 60 14.68 0.02 -13.67
C GLU A 60 14.98 -1.46 -14.04
N SER A 61 16.24 -1.78 -14.40
CA SER A 61 16.66 -3.17 -14.63
C SER A 61 16.76 -4.05 -13.37
N LEU A 62 16.67 -3.45 -12.17
CA LEU A 62 16.68 -4.18 -10.89
C LEU A 62 15.27 -4.56 -10.42
N GLU A 63 14.21 -4.09 -11.07
CA GLU A 63 12.83 -4.42 -10.71
C GLU A 63 12.54 -5.93 -10.77
N GLU A 64 12.95 -6.59 -11.86
CA GLU A 64 12.78 -8.04 -12.02
C GLU A 64 13.61 -8.84 -11.00
N PRO A 65 14.91 -8.54 -10.78
CA PRO A 65 15.67 -9.12 -9.66
C PRO A 65 15.03 -8.91 -8.28
N LEU A 66 14.50 -7.71 -8.00
CA LEU A 66 13.85 -7.38 -6.73
C LEU A 66 12.59 -8.21 -6.51
N ASN A 67 11.77 -8.35 -7.55
CA ASN A 67 10.60 -9.23 -7.54
C ASN A 67 10.98 -10.68 -7.27
N GLY A 68 12.07 -11.15 -7.87
CA GLY A 68 12.66 -12.46 -7.55
C GLY A 68 13.08 -12.57 -6.08
N TRP A 69 13.74 -11.54 -5.54
CA TRP A 69 14.19 -11.54 -4.14
C TRP A 69 13.02 -11.58 -3.16
N LEU A 70 11.94 -10.83 -3.41
CA LEU A 70 10.71 -10.90 -2.63
C LEU A 70 10.08 -12.29 -2.70
N LEU A 71 9.96 -12.86 -3.90
CA LEU A 71 9.36 -14.18 -4.10
C LEU A 71 10.12 -15.31 -3.39
N TYR A 72 11.43 -15.14 -3.20
CA TYR A 72 12.27 -16.09 -2.48
C TYR A 72 12.53 -15.71 -1.02
N GLY A 73 11.90 -14.64 -0.51
CA GLY A 73 12.06 -14.18 0.88
C GLY A 73 13.48 -13.69 1.22
N ARG A 74 14.25 -13.24 0.23
CA ARG A 74 15.60 -12.69 0.41
C ARG A 74 15.58 -11.24 0.90
N VAL A 75 14.49 -10.55 0.60
CA VAL A 75 14.20 -9.17 1.01
C VAL A 75 12.73 -9.14 1.41
N LYS A 76 12.40 -8.37 2.44
CA LYS A 76 11.03 -8.14 2.87
C LYS A 76 10.46 -6.86 2.25
N ILE A 77 9.13 -6.77 2.18
CA ILE A 77 8.45 -5.64 1.53
C ILE A 77 8.73 -4.30 2.23
N GLU A 78 8.91 -4.32 3.55
CA GLU A 78 9.24 -3.14 4.36
C GLU A 78 10.63 -2.55 4.06
N GLU A 79 11.53 -3.35 3.50
CA GLU A 79 12.89 -2.91 3.13
C GLU A 79 12.90 -2.14 1.80
N ILE A 80 11.78 -2.12 1.07
CA ILE A 80 11.63 -1.42 -0.20
C ILE A 80 10.97 -0.06 0.05
N PRO A 81 11.48 1.03 -0.55
CA PRO A 81 10.86 2.36 -0.45
C PRO A 81 9.39 2.35 -0.90
N ILE A 82 8.55 3.15 -0.21
CA ILE A 82 7.10 3.27 -0.48
C ILE A 82 6.81 3.53 -1.96
N ASP A 83 7.50 4.53 -2.53
CA ASP A 83 7.40 4.91 -3.94
C ASP A 83 7.82 3.80 -4.92
N SER A 84 8.50 2.74 -4.46
CA SER A 84 8.88 1.62 -5.31
C SER A 84 7.94 0.44 -5.14
N ARG A 85 7.51 0.12 -3.92
CA ARG A 85 6.73 -1.10 -3.66
C ARG A 85 5.30 -1.10 -4.22
N LEU A 86 4.64 0.06 -4.29
CA LEU A 86 3.27 0.13 -4.84
C LEU A 86 3.25 0.07 -6.38
N PHE A 87 4.25 0.66 -7.03
CA PHE A 87 4.30 0.79 -8.49
C PHE A 87 5.03 -0.35 -9.22
N SER A 88 5.74 -1.24 -8.50
CA SER A 88 6.55 -2.34 -9.09
C SER A 88 5.95 -3.75 -8.97
N HIS A 89 4.68 -3.85 -8.58
CA HIS A 89 4.01 -5.11 -8.21
C HIS A 89 4.68 -5.87 -7.06
N ALA A 90 5.56 -5.22 -6.27
CA ALA A 90 6.29 -5.86 -5.18
C ALA A 90 5.38 -6.56 -4.17
N TYR A 91 4.22 -5.96 -3.86
CA TYR A 91 3.20 -6.55 -3.00
C TYR A 91 2.72 -7.92 -3.48
N ASN A 92 2.64 -8.15 -4.79
CA ASN A 92 2.24 -9.43 -5.37
C ASN A 92 3.26 -10.51 -5.07
N TYR A 93 4.54 -10.21 -5.23
CA TYR A 93 5.61 -11.16 -5.01
C TYR A 93 5.80 -11.46 -3.52
N ALA A 94 5.70 -10.44 -2.66
CA ALA A 94 5.70 -10.61 -1.21
C ALA A 94 4.53 -11.50 -0.75
N TRP A 95 3.32 -11.24 -1.26
CA TRP A 95 2.13 -12.04 -0.92
C TRP A 95 2.27 -13.50 -1.35
N ARG A 96 2.74 -13.75 -2.58
CA ARG A 96 2.97 -15.11 -3.08
C ARG A 96 3.99 -15.87 -2.24
N TYR A 97 5.00 -15.19 -1.71
CA TYR A 97 5.94 -15.80 -0.78
C TYR A 97 5.24 -16.20 0.53
N ALA A 98 4.46 -15.30 1.13
CA ALA A 98 3.72 -15.59 2.36
C ALA A 98 2.77 -16.79 2.19
N GLU A 99 2.00 -16.81 1.09
CA GLU A 99 1.13 -17.95 0.75
C GLU A 99 1.92 -19.26 0.60
N ALA A 100 3.02 -19.25 -0.16
CA ALA A 100 3.83 -20.43 -0.39
C ALA A 100 4.49 -20.98 0.88
N LYS A 101 4.65 -20.14 1.90
CA LYS A 101 5.19 -20.51 3.21
C LYS A 101 4.12 -20.78 4.26
N HIS A 102 2.85 -20.55 3.95
CA HIS A 102 1.76 -20.51 4.93
C HIS A 102 2.09 -19.59 6.12
N ASP A 103 2.78 -18.48 5.85
CA ASP A 103 3.22 -17.51 6.85
C ASP A 103 2.15 -16.43 7.03
N ALA A 104 1.20 -16.72 7.93
CA ALA A 104 0.07 -15.82 8.20
C ALA A 104 0.52 -14.48 8.81
N ASP A 105 1.53 -14.50 9.69
CA ASP A 105 2.04 -13.29 10.34
C ASP A 105 2.62 -12.33 9.30
N TYR A 106 3.43 -12.85 8.37
CA TYR A 106 3.96 -12.04 7.29
C TYR A 106 2.86 -11.61 6.31
N GLY A 107 1.86 -12.46 6.03
CA GLY A 107 0.69 -12.10 5.24
C GLY A 107 -0.07 -10.90 5.83
N MET A 108 -0.36 -10.91 7.13
CA MET A 108 -1.02 -9.79 7.82
C MET A 108 -0.16 -8.52 7.75
N ALA A 109 1.16 -8.62 8.00
CA ALA A 109 2.06 -7.48 7.91
C ALA A 109 2.12 -6.85 6.50
N ILE A 110 2.02 -7.68 5.45
CA ILE A 110 1.92 -7.21 4.06
C ILE A 110 0.64 -6.40 3.85
N LEU A 111 -0.51 -6.88 4.34
CA LEU A 111 -1.80 -6.19 4.20
C LEU A 111 -1.82 -4.85 4.94
N ASP A 112 -1.28 -4.81 6.16
CA ASP A 112 -1.15 -3.57 6.94
C ASP A 112 -0.26 -2.56 6.22
N SER A 113 0.89 -3.02 5.69
CA SER A 113 1.83 -2.17 4.95
C SER A 113 1.20 -1.61 3.68
N PHE A 114 0.47 -2.44 2.92
CA PHE A 114 -0.17 -2.03 1.68
C PHE A 114 -1.24 -0.96 1.92
N GLN A 115 -2.08 -1.14 2.95
CA GLN A 115 -3.07 -0.15 3.33
C GLN A 115 -2.43 1.17 3.78
N SER A 116 -1.37 1.09 4.60
CA SER A 116 -0.62 2.27 5.06
C SER A 116 0.01 3.04 3.90
N ASP A 117 0.58 2.34 2.92
CA ASP A 117 1.21 2.99 1.77
C ASP A 117 0.23 3.67 0.84
N MET A 118 -0.93 3.04 0.59
CA MET A 118 -1.99 3.67 -0.17
C MET A 118 -2.40 4.99 0.50
N ALA A 119 -2.60 4.98 1.82
CA ALA A 119 -2.93 6.20 2.58
C ALA A 119 -1.83 7.26 2.49
N GLU A 120 -0.57 6.88 2.69
CA GLU A 120 0.58 7.79 2.57
C GLU A 120 0.67 8.42 1.18
N LEU A 121 0.51 7.64 0.11
CA LEU A 121 0.59 8.14 -1.26
C LEU A 121 -0.59 9.03 -1.64
N VAL A 122 -1.79 8.77 -1.11
CA VAL A 122 -2.92 9.70 -1.20
C VAL A 122 -2.58 11.02 -0.48
N HIS A 123 -1.98 10.95 0.71
CA HIS A 123 -1.57 12.14 1.46
C HIS A 123 -0.49 12.96 0.74
N LEU A 124 0.43 12.28 0.04
CA LEU A 124 1.48 12.90 -0.77
C LEU A 124 1.00 13.38 -2.15
N GLU A 125 -0.30 13.24 -2.45
CA GLU A 125 -0.88 13.56 -3.77
C GLU A 125 -0.21 12.81 -4.93
N LYS A 126 0.34 11.62 -4.65
CA LYS A 126 0.99 10.72 -5.61
C LYS A 126 0.08 9.59 -6.10
N LEU A 127 -1.05 9.39 -5.44
CA LEU A 127 -2.06 8.41 -5.82
C LEU A 127 -3.38 9.12 -6.10
N ASP A 128 -3.88 8.98 -7.33
CA ASP A 128 -5.21 9.48 -7.69
C ASP A 128 -6.31 8.49 -7.29
N GLN A 129 -7.57 8.91 -7.44
CA GLN A 129 -8.72 8.13 -7.02
C GLN A 129 -8.89 6.84 -7.84
N GLU A 130 -8.54 6.87 -9.13
CA GLU A 130 -8.69 5.71 -10.02
C GLU A 130 -7.68 4.63 -9.62
N ALA A 131 -6.40 5.00 -9.51
CA ALA A 131 -5.34 4.10 -9.06
C ALA A 131 -5.58 3.61 -7.61
N TYR A 132 -6.06 4.47 -6.70
CA TYR A 132 -6.44 4.04 -5.36
C TYR A 132 -7.52 2.95 -5.38
N GLY A 133 -8.51 3.06 -6.27
CA GLY A 133 -9.54 2.03 -6.45
C GLY A 133 -8.96 0.69 -6.88
N GLU A 134 -8.03 0.68 -7.85
CA GLU A 134 -7.35 -0.53 -8.33
C GLU A 134 -6.52 -1.21 -7.23
N TYR A 135 -5.79 -0.43 -6.43
CA TYR A 135 -5.00 -1.00 -5.34
C TYR A 135 -5.86 -1.48 -4.17
N LEU A 136 -6.97 -0.79 -3.88
CA LEU A 136 -7.93 -1.23 -2.87
C LEU A 136 -8.58 -2.55 -3.28
N GLU A 137 -8.92 -2.68 -4.57
CA GLU A 137 -9.40 -3.92 -5.16
C GLU A 137 -8.40 -5.06 -4.93
N GLN A 138 -7.14 -4.81 -5.25
CA GLN A 138 -6.06 -5.78 -5.09
C GLN A 138 -5.83 -6.17 -3.62
N TRP A 139 -5.87 -5.21 -2.70
CA TRP A 139 -5.77 -5.45 -1.26
C TRP A 139 -6.88 -6.38 -0.76
N MET A 140 -8.12 -6.14 -1.21
CA MET A 140 -9.25 -7.00 -0.90
C MET A 140 -9.10 -8.43 -1.46
N GLN A 141 -8.53 -8.59 -2.66
CA GLN A 141 -8.23 -9.91 -3.23
C GLN A 141 -7.21 -10.69 -2.39
N TYR A 142 -6.17 -10.03 -1.89
CA TYR A 142 -5.21 -10.66 -0.98
C TYR A 142 -5.88 -11.09 0.31
N LEU A 143 -6.67 -10.22 0.90
CA LEU A 143 -7.41 -10.54 2.11
C LEU A 143 -8.29 -11.80 1.93
N ALA A 144 -9.03 -11.89 0.81
CA ALA A 144 -9.85 -13.06 0.50
C ALA A 144 -9.01 -14.33 0.28
N ARG A 145 -7.90 -14.24 -0.47
CA ARG A 145 -6.99 -15.38 -0.70
C ARG A 145 -6.38 -15.91 0.59
N GLY A 146 -6.11 -15.04 1.57
CA GLY A 146 -5.54 -15.45 2.84
C GLY A 146 -6.46 -16.38 3.65
N LEU A 147 -7.78 -16.32 3.47
CA LEU A 147 -8.71 -17.29 4.09
C LEU A 147 -8.42 -18.73 3.65
N SER A 148 -8.00 -18.91 2.40
CA SER A 148 -7.60 -20.22 1.87
C SER A 148 -6.14 -20.54 2.21
N ALA A 149 -5.23 -19.59 1.98
CA ALA A 149 -3.80 -19.79 2.17
C ALA A 149 -3.40 -20.01 3.65
N PHE A 150 -4.15 -19.42 4.58
CA PHE A 150 -3.89 -19.42 6.01
C PHE A 150 -5.04 -20.01 6.82
N LYS A 151 -5.84 -20.91 6.22
CA LYS A 151 -7.04 -21.53 6.82
C LYS A 151 -6.87 -22.17 8.20
N ASP A 152 -5.64 -22.52 8.58
CA ASP A 152 -5.33 -23.14 9.87
C ASP A 152 -4.92 -22.09 10.93
N SER A 153 -4.83 -20.81 10.55
CA SER A 153 -4.43 -19.68 11.40
C SER A 153 -5.64 -18.97 11.99
N LYS A 154 -5.89 -19.20 13.29
CA LYS A 154 -6.92 -18.47 14.05
C LYS A 154 -6.65 -16.97 14.13
N ASP A 155 -5.38 -16.58 14.11
CA ASP A 155 -5.00 -15.18 14.17
C ASP A 155 -5.39 -14.47 12.87
N TYR A 156 -5.24 -15.14 11.73
CA TYR A 156 -5.70 -14.63 10.44
C TYR A 156 -7.23 -14.51 10.39
N ASP A 157 -7.97 -15.50 10.88
CA ASP A 157 -9.44 -15.44 10.92
C ASP A 157 -9.94 -14.23 11.74
N GLN A 158 -9.34 -14.01 12.91
CA GLN A 158 -9.67 -12.85 13.75
C GLN A 158 -9.27 -11.54 13.09
N TYR A 159 -8.14 -11.50 12.40
CA TYR A 159 -7.67 -10.34 11.65
C TYR A 159 -8.63 -10.01 10.49
N PHE A 160 -9.04 -11.00 9.71
CA PHE A 160 -10.03 -10.86 8.64
C PHE A 160 -11.34 -10.27 9.15
N LEU A 161 -11.89 -10.84 10.24
CA LEU A 161 -13.15 -10.37 10.83
C LEU A 161 -13.07 -8.92 11.30
N LYS A 162 -11.93 -8.51 11.88
CA LYS A 162 -11.71 -7.11 12.29
C LYS A 162 -11.75 -6.16 11.09
N LEU A 163 -11.06 -6.52 10.00
CA LEU A 163 -11.05 -5.71 8.78
C LEU A 163 -12.42 -5.69 8.08
N GLN A 164 -13.11 -6.82 8.07
CA GLN A 164 -14.48 -6.91 7.52
C GLN A 164 -15.43 -5.98 8.28
N GLU A 165 -15.36 -5.91 9.61
CA GLU A 165 -16.21 -5.00 10.38
C GLU A 165 -15.79 -3.53 10.18
N ALA A 166 -14.49 -3.24 10.12
CA ALA A 166 -13.97 -1.89 9.91
C ALA A 166 -14.34 -1.31 8.53
N HIS A 167 -14.39 -2.16 7.51
CA HIS A 167 -14.66 -1.78 6.11
C HIS A 167 -15.97 -2.41 5.58
N LYS A 168 -16.95 -2.61 6.45
CA LYS A 168 -18.17 -3.38 6.19
C LYS A 168 -18.91 -3.03 4.90
N GLU A 169 -19.04 -1.74 4.59
CA GLU A 169 -19.72 -1.28 3.38
C GLU A 169 -18.93 -1.64 2.11
N LEU A 170 -17.60 -1.51 2.16
CA LEU A 170 -16.71 -1.90 1.06
C LEU A 170 -16.78 -3.42 0.82
N PHE A 171 -16.76 -4.21 1.91
CA PHE A 171 -16.85 -5.67 1.82
C PHE A 171 -18.20 -6.14 1.27
N ALA A 172 -19.31 -5.51 1.70
CA ALA A 172 -20.63 -5.91 1.24
C ALA A 172 -20.79 -5.77 -0.28
N GLU A 173 -20.22 -4.70 -0.85
CA GLU A 173 -20.24 -4.44 -2.29
C GLU A 173 -19.21 -5.30 -3.03
N TYR A 174 -18.00 -5.45 -2.49
CA TYR A 174 -16.90 -6.16 -3.15
C TYR A 174 -17.01 -7.69 -3.09
N ILE A 175 -17.51 -8.26 -1.98
CA ILE A 175 -17.82 -9.69 -1.85
C ILE A 175 -19.05 -10.06 -2.68
N GLY A 176 -19.96 -9.11 -2.92
CA GLY A 176 -21.11 -9.28 -3.82
C GLY A 176 -20.71 -9.69 -5.24
N ASP A 177 -19.57 -9.19 -5.72
CA ASP A 177 -19.01 -9.47 -7.05
C ASP A 177 -17.97 -10.61 -7.08
N MET A 178 -17.50 -11.10 -5.91
CA MET A 178 -16.61 -12.26 -5.82
C MET A 178 -17.38 -13.58 -5.69
N GLU A 179 -18.01 -14.03 -6.78
CA GLU A 179 -18.76 -15.29 -6.81
C GLU A 179 -17.90 -16.54 -6.46
N ASP A 180 -16.58 -16.47 -6.62
CA ASP A 180 -15.66 -17.60 -6.38
C ASP A 180 -15.23 -17.79 -4.91
N TYR A 181 -15.43 -16.80 -4.03
CA TYR A 181 -15.00 -16.87 -2.61
C TYR A 181 -16.15 -17.02 -1.61
N LYS A 182 -17.39 -17.17 -2.10
CA LYS A 182 -18.59 -17.38 -1.27
C LYS A 182 -18.45 -18.56 -0.30
N GLU A 183 -17.74 -19.62 -0.70
CA GLU A 183 -17.47 -20.78 0.17
C GLU A 183 -16.51 -20.45 1.32
N CYS A 184 -15.60 -19.48 1.16
CA CYS A 184 -14.71 -19.05 2.24
C CYS A 184 -15.42 -18.14 3.24
N VAL A 185 -16.38 -17.34 2.77
CA VAL A 185 -17.15 -16.40 3.61
C VAL A 185 -18.33 -17.08 4.32
N SER A 186 -18.90 -18.16 3.76
CA SER A 186 -20.04 -18.88 4.33
C SER A 186 -19.70 -19.87 5.45
N LEU A 187 -18.41 -20.02 5.78
CA LEU A 187 -17.90 -20.88 6.86
C LEU A 187 -17.61 -20.13 8.17
N LEU A 188 -17.86 -18.81 8.21
CA LEU A 188 -17.82 -17.95 9.41
C LEU A 188 -19.25 -17.60 9.85
#